data_AF-A0A7V8SX26-F1
#
_entry.id   AF-A0A7V8SX26-F1
#
_cell.length_a   1.000
_cell.length_b   1.000
_cell.length_c   1.000
_cell.angle_alpha   90.00
_cell.angle_beta   90.00
_cell.angle_gamma   90.00
#
_symmetry.space_group_name_H-M   'P 1'
#
loop_
_entity.id
_entity.type
_entity.pdbx_description
1 polymer ?
#
loop_
_entity_poly.entity_id
_entity_poly.type
_entity_poly.pdbx_seq_one_letter_code
_entity_poly.pdbx_strand_id
1 'polypeptide(L)'
;MDLIVRNARLADRPSDELIDIGVEQGRIVALEPALAGEAEVYDAKGCLACPGLIETHIHLDKSRIIDRCTPQERKTLSPVKGVSPLKESMSVEDVHARAEHRNRAAVAVVG
;
A
#
# COMPACT_ATOMS: atom_id res chain seq x y z
N MET A 1 10.49 8.55 20.96
CA MET A 1 10.18 8.42 19.52
C MET A 1 11.06 7.36 18.92
N ASP A 2 10.50 6.53 18.05
CA ASP A 2 11.21 5.45 17.36
C ASP A 2 11.66 5.89 15.95
N LEU A 3 10.85 6.68 15.25
CA LEU A 3 11.10 7.20 13.90
C LEU A 3 10.66 8.67 13.78
N ILE A 4 11.44 9.46 13.04
CA ILE A 4 11.05 10.78 12.54
C ILE A 4 11.12 10.76 11.01
N VAL A 5 9.97 10.97 10.36
CA VAL A 5 9.90 11.22 8.92
C VAL A 5 10.01 12.72 8.69
N ARG A 6 11.15 13.18 8.15
CA ARG A 6 11.42 14.61 7.95
C ARG A 6 10.92 15.11 6.60
N ASN A 7 10.67 16.41 6.53
CA ASN A 7 10.41 17.13 5.28
C ASN A 7 9.26 16.55 4.44
N ALA A 8 8.15 16.15 5.06
CA ALA A 8 6.98 15.68 4.34
C ALA A 8 6.02 16.83 4.00
N ARG A 9 5.28 16.72 2.89
CA ARG A 9 4.09 17.55 2.64
C ARG A 9 2.85 16.78 3.07
N LEU A 10 2.00 17.35 3.92
CA LEU A 10 0.78 16.67 4.37
C LEU A 10 -0.36 16.87 3.38
N ALA A 11 -1.05 15.79 3.01
CA ALA A 11 -2.12 15.84 2.01
C ALA A 11 -3.36 16.65 2.41
N ASP A 12 -3.60 16.83 3.72
CA ASP A 12 -4.71 17.61 4.27
C ASP A 12 -4.38 19.09 4.48
N ARG A 13 -3.15 19.51 4.14
CA ARG A 13 -2.70 20.90 4.24
C ARG A 13 -2.33 21.43 2.86
N PRO A 14 -2.96 22.51 2.38
CA PRO A 14 -2.69 23.07 1.06
C PRO A 14 -1.39 23.91 0.99
N SER A 15 -0.52 23.88 2.02
CA SER A 15 0.72 24.65 2.05
C SER A 15 1.91 23.84 1.52
N ASP A 16 2.90 24.53 0.96
CA ASP A 16 4.22 23.97 0.64
C ASP A 16 5.11 23.78 1.89
N GLU A 17 4.52 23.90 3.09
CA GLU A 17 5.23 23.76 4.35
C GLU A 17 5.69 22.31 4.54
N LEU A 18 6.96 22.16 4.88
CA LEU A 18 7.57 20.88 5.20
C LEU A 18 7.35 20.56 6.68
N ILE A 19 6.78 19.39 6.94
CA ILE A 19 6.42 18.92 8.28
C ILE A 19 7.24 17.67 8.60
N ASP A 20 7.71 17.59 9.84
CA ASP A 20 8.28 16.37 10.39
C ASP A 20 7.17 15.56 11.11
N ILE A 21 7.18 14.24 10.94
CA ILE A 21 6.21 13.31 11.53
C ILE A 21 6.94 12.44 12.55
N GLY A 22 6.60 12.60 13.83
CA GLY A 22 7.13 11.77 14.91
C GLY A 22 6.29 10.52 15.11
N VAL A 23 6.94 9.35 15.17
CA VAL A 23 6.30 8.05 15.39
C VAL A 23 6.88 7.38 16.64
N GLU A 24 6.00 6.85 17.48
CA GLU A 24 6.35 6.07 18.68
C GLU A 24 5.37 4.91 18.84
N GLN A 25 5.88 3.70 19.03
CA GLN A 25 5.12 2.46 19.19
C GLN A 25 4.06 2.27 18.07
N GLY A 26 4.44 2.61 16.85
CA GLY A 26 3.56 2.51 15.67
C GLY A 26 2.45 3.57 15.61
N ARG A 27 2.52 4.63 16.41
CA ARG A 27 1.54 5.73 16.42
C ARG A 27 2.22 7.06 16.06
N ILE A 28 1.49 7.90 15.33
CA ILE A 28 1.90 9.30 15.13
C ILE A 28 1.71 10.04 16.45
N VAL A 29 2.78 10.63 16.99
CA VAL A 29 2.79 11.36 18.26
C VAL A 29 3.07 12.85 18.11
N ALA A 30 3.60 13.29 16.97
CA ALA A 30 3.88 14.70 16.68
C ALA A 30 3.80 15.00 15.17
N LEU A 31 3.36 16.22 14.84
CA LEU A 31 3.29 16.77 13.48
C LEU A 31 3.65 18.26 13.52
N GLU A 32 4.92 18.60 13.33
CA GLU A 32 5.38 19.99 13.38
C GLU A 32 6.63 20.21 12.53
N PRO A 33 6.91 21.45 12.08
CA PRO A 33 8.16 21.78 11.41
C PRO A 33 9.36 21.62 12.35
N ALA A 34 10.47 21.12 11.83
CA ALA A 34 11.76 21.02 12.55
C ALA A 34 11.63 20.35 13.93
N LEU A 35 10.96 19.19 13.96
CA LEU A 35 10.70 18.43 15.19
C LEU A 35 12.02 18.10 15.90
N ALA A 36 12.10 18.50 17.17
CA ALA A 36 13.24 18.22 18.02
C ALA A 36 13.18 16.77 18.54
N GLY A 37 14.34 16.10 18.60
CA GLY A 37 14.45 14.77 19.16
C GLY A 37 15.46 13.89 18.43
N GLU A 38 15.84 12.81 19.10
CA GLU A 38 16.72 11.78 18.56
C GLU A 38 15.91 10.48 18.37
N ALA A 39 15.89 9.99 17.14
CA ALA A 39 15.21 8.77 16.70
C ALA A 39 15.82 8.31 15.37
N GLU A 40 15.39 7.17 14.84
CA GLU A 40 15.68 6.84 13.43
C GLU A 40 15.10 7.93 12.52
N VAL A 41 15.82 8.32 11.46
CA VAL A 41 15.41 9.41 10.57
C VAL A 41 15.23 8.88 9.15
N TYR A 42 14.07 9.17 8.59
CA TYR A 42 13.79 9.04 7.16
C TYR A 42 13.50 10.43 6.59
N ASP A 43 14.27 10.89 5.59
CA ASP A 43 14.00 12.16 4.92
C ASP A 43 13.07 11.93 3.72
N ALA A 44 11.85 12.45 3.79
CA ALA A 44 10.86 12.37 2.72
C ALA A 44 11.18 13.29 1.53
N LYS A 45 12.15 14.20 1.64
CA LYS A 45 12.62 15.07 0.54
C LYS A 45 11.49 15.88 -0.11
N GLY A 46 10.51 16.29 0.69
CA GLY A 46 9.32 16.98 0.23
C GLY A 46 8.23 16.07 -0.34
N CYS A 47 8.36 14.75 -0.35
CA CYS A 47 7.29 13.87 -0.84
C CYS A 47 5.99 14.03 -0.03
N LEU A 48 4.87 13.74 -0.70
CA LEU A 48 3.55 13.78 -0.09
C LEU A 48 3.41 12.62 0.93
N ALA A 49 3.05 12.95 2.17
CA ALA A 49 2.55 12.01 3.15
C ALA A 49 1.02 12.09 3.20
N CYS A 50 0.37 10.95 3.01
CA CYS A 50 -1.07 10.80 3.11
C CYS A 50 -1.42 9.64 4.05
N PRO A 51 -2.65 9.61 4.61
CA PRO A 51 -3.12 8.45 5.34
C PRO A 51 -3.01 7.18 4.48
N GLY A 52 -2.65 6.08 5.12
CA GLY A 52 -2.70 4.77 4.47
C GLY A 52 -4.10 4.48 3.92
N LEU A 53 -4.16 3.85 2.75
CA LEU A 53 -5.43 3.47 2.15
C LEU A 53 -6.02 2.26 2.88
N ILE A 54 -7.32 2.29 3.14
CA ILE A 54 -8.06 1.17 3.71
C ILE A 54 -8.70 0.37 2.58
N GLU A 55 -8.20 -0.84 2.35
CA GLU A 55 -8.84 -1.81 1.46
C GLU A 55 -9.92 -2.57 2.24
N THR A 56 -11.18 -2.39 1.85
CA THR A 56 -12.33 -2.99 2.54
C THR A 56 -12.80 -4.29 1.87
N HIS A 57 -12.44 -4.54 0.63
CA HIS A 57 -12.89 -5.70 -0.13
C HIS A 57 -11.81 -6.20 -1.10
N ILE A 58 -11.12 -7.26 -0.70
CA ILE A 58 -10.11 -7.92 -1.53
C ILE A 58 -10.35 -9.43 -1.63
N HIS A 59 -10.21 -9.95 -2.84
CA HIS A 59 -10.15 -11.38 -3.13
C HIS A 59 -8.69 -11.84 -3.24
N LEU A 60 -8.10 -12.28 -2.13
CA LEU A 60 -6.70 -12.72 -2.11
C LEU A 60 -6.47 -13.95 -3.00
N ASP A 61 -7.46 -14.84 -3.10
CA ASP A 61 -7.49 -16.00 -4.01
C ASP A 61 -7.36 -15.59 -5.49
N LYS A 62 -7.80 -14.38 -5.84
CA LYS A 62 -7.73 -13.83 -7.21
C LYS A 62 -6.63 -12.80 -7.39
N SER A 63 -5.78 -12.59 -6.39
CA SER A 63 -4.65 -11.69 -6.53
C SER A 63 -3.68 -12.24 -7.58
N ARG A 64 -3.22 -11.40 -8.51
CA ARG A 64 -2.18 -11.77 -9.50
C ARG A 64 -2.53 -12.99 -10.37
N ILE A 65 -3.74 -12.99 -10.95
CA ILE A 65 -4.18 -14.04 -11.90
C ILE A 65 -4.46 -13.50 -13.30
N ILE A 66 -4.28 -12.20 -13.55
CA ILE A 66 -4.68 -11.58 -14.82
C ILE A 66 -3.90 -12.15 -16.01
N ASP A 67 -2.64 -12.52 -15.78
CA ASP A 67 -1.73 -13.23 -16.68
C ASP A 67 -2.12 -14.68 -16.92
N ARG A 68 -2.94 -15.27 -16.04
CA ARG A 68 -3.50 -16.62 -16.17
C ARG A 68 -4.87 -16.63 -16.84
N CYS A 69 -5.57 -15.50 -16.88
CA CYS A 69 -6.87 -15.37 -17.52
C CYS A 69 -6.73 -15.28 -19.05
N THR A 70 -7.51 -16.09 -19.78
CA THR A 70 -7.60 -15.95 -21.23
C THR A 70 -8.16 -14.56 -21.60
N PRO A 71 -7.54 -13.83 -22.55
CA PRO A 71 -8.08 -12.58 -23.05
C PRO A 71 -9.51 -12.74 -23.57
N GLN A 72 -10.36 -11.76 -23.30
CA GLN A 72 -11.77 -11.76 -23.70
C GLN A 72 -12.09 -10.57 -24.59
N GLU A 73 -12.90 -10.80 -25.61
CA GLU A 73 -13.51 -9.74 -26.40
C GLU A 73 -14.37 -8.83 -25.53
N ARG A 74 -14.32 -7.51 -25.77
CA ARG A 74 -15.04 -6.53 -24.94
C ARG A 74 -16.55 -6.78 -24.89
N LYS A 75 -17.14 -7.28 -25.98
CA LYS A 75 -18.58 -7.57 -26.08
C LYS A 75 -19.04 -8.73 -25.19
N THR A 76 -18.14 -9.63 -24.80
CA THR A 76 -18.46 -10.85 -24.02
C THR A 76 -17.73 -10.91 -22.69
N LEU A 77 -17.04 -9.83 -22.30
CA LEU A 77 -16.21 -9.74 -21.12
C LEU A 77 -16.99 -10.11 -19.85
N SER A 78 -16.50 -11.12 -19.14
CA SER A 78 -17.04 -11.55 -17.85
C SER A 78 -15.90 -11.95 -16.92
N PRO A 79 -15.78 -11.31 -15.74
CA PRO A 79 -14.82 -11.74 -14.71
C PRO A 79 -15.06 -13.18 -14.27
N VAL A 80 -16.33 -13.61 -14.17
CA VAL A 80 -16.69 -14.98 -13.78
C VAL A 80 -16.23 -15.98 -14.83
N LYS A 81 -16.49 -15.74 -16.13
CA LYS A 81 -16.03 -16.63 -17.20
C LYS A 81 -14.51 -16.66 -17.32
N GLY A 82 -13.83 -15.54 -17.07
CA GLY A 82 -12.37 -15.48 -17.12
C GLY A 82 -11.68 -16.24 -15.98
N VAL A 83 -12.27 -16.20 -14.78
CA VAL A 83 -11.63 -16.75 -13.58
C VAL A 83 -12.07 -18.19 -13.27
N SER A 84 -13.31 -18.57 -13.60
CA SER A 84 -13.83 -19.90 -13.24
C SER A 84 -12.98 -21.07 -13.74
N PRO A 85 -12.41 -21.05 -14.97
CA PRO A 85 -11.52 -22.12 -15.44
C PRO A 85 -10.24 -22.28 -14.62
N LEU A 86 -9.82 -21.25 -13.90
CA LEU A 86 -8.59 -21.27 -13.10
C LEU A 86 -8.81 -21.91 -11.72
N LYS A 87 -10.05 -22.05 -11.26
CA LYS A 87 -10.33 -22.49 -9.87
C LYS A 87 -9.78 -23.87 -9.57
N GLU A 88 -9.80 -24.78 -10.55
CA GLU A 88 -9.32 -26.15 -10.37
C GLU A 88 -7.80 -26.23 -10.17
N SER A 89 -7.04 -25.25 -10.66
CA SER A 89 -5.57 -25.22 -10.54
C SER A 89 -5.07 -24.38 -9.37
N MET A 90 -5.96 -23.71 -8.63
CA MET A 90 -5.59 -22.90 -7.47
C MET A 90 -5.45 -23.76 -6.21
N SER A 91 -4.23 -24.26 -5.96
CA SER A 91 -3.90 -24.91 -4.69
C SER A 91 -3.82 -23.88 -3.54
N VAL A 92 -3.84 -24.36 -2.30
CA VAL A 92 -3.70 -23.52 -1.10
C VAL A 92 -2.35 -22.80 -1.11
N GLU A 93 -1.29 -23.50 -1.48
CA GLU A 93 0.07 -22.97 -1.55
C GLU A 93 0.20 -21.88 -2.63
N ASP A 94 -0.39 -22.09 -3.80
CA ASP A 94 -0.42 -21.07 -4.87
C ASP A 94 -1.17 -19.80 -4.41
N VAL A 95 -2.34 -19.97 -3.81
CA VAL A 95 -3.12 -18.84 -3.28
C VAL A 95 -2.33 -18.09 -2.21
N HIS A 96 -1.70 -18.80 -1.27
CA HIS A 96 -0.92 -18.20 -0.20
C HIS A 96 0.25 -17.38 -0.77
N ALA A 97 1.03 -17.95 -1.69
CA ALA A 97 2.18 -17.27 -2.29
C ALA A 97 1.76 -15.98 -3.03
N ARG A 98 0.65 -16.02 -3.78
CA ARG A 98 0.12 -14.83 -4.48
C ARG A 98 -0.40 -13.77 -3.50
N ALA A 99 -1.11 -14.20 -2.46
CA ALA A 99 -1.65 -13.32 -1.43
C ALA A 99 -0.55 -12.61 -0.64
N GLU A 100 0.49 -13.34 -0.21
CA GLU A 100 1.63 -12.76 0.51
C GLU A 100 2.34 -11.71 -0.34
N HIS A 101 2.60 -12.03 -1.62
CA HIS A 101 3.21 -11.08 -2.54
C HIS A 101 2.35 -9.83 -2.71
N ARG A 102 1.02 -9.98 -2.85
CA ARG A 102 0.10 -8.83 -2.90
C ARG A 102 0.19 -7.98 -1.64
N ASN A 103 0.19 -8.58 -0.45
CA ASN A 103 0.24 -7.85 0.82
C ASN A 103 1.55 -7.07 0.98
N ARG A 104 2.69 -7.68 0.65
CA ARG A 104 4.00 -7.01 0.68
C ARG A 104 4.05 -5.79 -0.25
N ALA A 105 3.48 -5.91 -1.45
CA ALA A 105 3.39 -4.81 -2.39
C ALA A 105 2.40 -3.71 -1.95
N ALA A 106 1.35 -4.05 -1.19
CA ALA A 106 0.36 -3.09 -0.69
C ALA A 106 0.89 -2.22 0.46
N VAL A 107 1.86 -2.71 1.23
CA VAL A 107 2.51 -1.98 2.34
C VAL A 107 3.61 -1.02 1.84
N ALA A 108 4.04 -1.13 0.59
CA ALA A 108 5.08 -0.29 0.01
C ALA A 108 4.54 1.07 -0.45
N VAL A 109 4.36 2.01 0.49
CA VAL A 109 4.22 3.45 0.21
C VAL A 109 5.11 4.24 1.15
N VAL A 110 6.42 4.05 1.02
CA VAL A 110 7.47 5.04 1.30
C VAL A 110 8.66 4.61 0.44
N GLY A 111 8.92 5.32 -0.65
CA GLY A 111 10.03 5.07 -1.58
C GLY A 111 10.74 6.35 -1.92
#